data_AF-A0ABD6BU15-F1
#
_entry.id   AF-A0ABD6BU15-F1
#
_cell.length_a   1.000
_cell.length_b   1.000
_cell.length_c   1.000
_cell.angle_alpha   90.00
_cell.angle_beta   90.00
_cell.angle_gamma   90.00
#
_symmetry.space_group_name_H-M   'P 1'
#
loop_
_entity.id
_entity.type
_entity.pdbx_description
1 polymer ?
#
loop_
_entity_poly.entity_id
_entity_poly.type
_entity_poly.pdbx_seq_one_letter_code
_entity_poly.pdbx_strand_id
1 'polypeptide(L)'
;MTDNHSYNTPTKGATEWHAPLNDNFERLDGDVEVRDREANRGDYVAKAGAKFFATDTGAAYIGDGSNWNRLATTGENPTFNSLRVENAPSSNKDVVRQSELSDKADSVHSHSGDDISPNTVSANRVEADTVVASDAGTTVWGAYGQSIPSGTQTTIEFQNVETDQRSQWDSSNYTVEVTEPGNYLVSGGVFWRDEPSSGTNHWFTIKRNDNIGVAQAFAQGPNGLQLQASRPVLGVGSGDSFHLEVEQYEDSQLRIGGSRVSTYLSVVQL
;
A
#
# COMPACT_ATOMS: atom_id res chain seq x y z
N MET A 1 19.23 16.92 39.71
CA MET A 1 18.30 17.92 39.14
C MET A 1 17.67 17.24 37.93
N THR A 2 16.39 17.45 37.62
CA THR A 2 15.84 16.88 36.38
C THR A 2 16.39 17.70 35.22
N ASP A 3 17.20 17.10 34.36
CA ASP A 3 17.93 17.79 33.28
C ASP A 3 17.02 18.57 32.33
N ASN A 4 15.74 18.19 32.25
CA ASN A 4 14.78 18.75 31.30
C ASN A 4 14.00 19.97 31.80
N HIS A 5 13.81 20.12 33.12
CA HIS A 5 12.81 21.05 33.66
C HIS A 5 13.33 21.98 34.76
N SER A 6 14.61 21.92 35.15
CA SER A 6 15.24 22.88 36.09
C SER A 6 14.37 23.21 37.33
N TYR A 7 13.76 22.20 37.95
CA TYR A 7 12.97 22.38 39.17
C TYR A 7 13.87 22.72 40.35
N ASN A 8 13.33 23.53 41.27
CA ASN A 8 14.02 23.94 42.48
C ASN A 8 14.14 22.76 43.46
N THR A 9 15.29 22.59 44.08
CA THR A 9 15.47 21.65 45.19
C THR A 9 15.76 22.45 46.46
N PRO A 10 14.90 22.39 47.49
CA PRO A 10 15.18 23.07 48.75
C PRO A 10 16.49 22.58 49.38
N THR A 11 17.28 23.50 49.94
CA THR A 11 18.47 23.14 50.72
C THR A 11 18.06 22.39 51.98
N LYS A 12 18.81 21.34 52.32
CA LYS A 12 18.57 20.56 53.53
C LYS A 12 18.56 21.47 54.78
N GLY A 13 17.46 21.45 55.53
CA GLY A 13 17.28 22.24 56.75
C GLY A 13 16.64 23.62 56.55
N ALA A 14 16.22 23.99 55.34
CA ALA A 14 15.45 25.21 55.10
C ALA A 14 14.07 25.14 55.79
N THR A 15 13.70 26.20 56.52
CA THR A 15 12.39 26.31 57.18
C THR A 15 11.28 26.69 56.20
N GLU A 16 11.61 27.48 55.18
CA GLU A 16 10.70 27.93 54.09
C GLU A 16 10.74 26.96 52.89
N TRP A 17 10.83 25.65 53.16
CA TRP A 17 10.94 24.63 52.10
C TRP A 17 9.72 24.58 51.18
N HIS A 18 8.56 25.06 51.63
CA HIS A 18 7.32 25.02 50.86
C HIS A 18 7.32 25.99 49.69
N ALA A 19 8.03 27.12 49.76
CA ALA A 19 8.03 28.14 48.71
C ALA A 19 8.59 27.61 47.38
N PRO A 20 9.84 27.08 47.33
CA PRO A 20 10.37 26.52 46.09
C PRO A 20 9.62 25.28 45.59
N LEU A 21 8.93 24.54 46.47
CA LEU A 21 8.09 23.41 46.04
C LEU A 21 6.77 23.88 45.42
N ASN A 22 6.11 24.89 46.00
CA ASN A 22 4.92 25.48 45.42
C ASN A 22 5.21 26.07 44.03
N ASP A 23 6.37 26.71 43.87
CA ASP A 23 6.83 27.20 42.57
C ASP A 23 7.03 26.05 41.56
N ASN A 24 7.51 24.88 42.01
CA ASN A 24 7.62 23.71 41.13
C ASN A 24 6.24 23.16 40.75
N PHE A 25 5.27 23.12 41.68
CA PHE A 25 3.92 22.64 41.39
C PHE A 25 3.19 23.55 40.40
N GLU A 26 3.34 24.88 40.53
CA GLU A 26 2.85 25.85 39.55
C GLU A 26 3.40 25.58 38.14
N ARG A 27 4.70 25.26 38.06
CA ARG A 27 5.37 24.96 36.78
C ARG A 27 5.00 23.60 36.20
N LEU A 28 4.83 22.58 37.06
CA LEU A 28 4.46 21.23 36.65
C LEU A 28 3.12 21.21 35.89
N ASP A 29 2.16 22.05 36.28
CA ASP A 29 0.87 22.11 35.59
C ASP A 29 0.97 22.65 34.15
N GLY A 30 2.04 23.38 33.81
CA GLY A 30 2.32 23.83 32.45
C GLY A 30 3.25 22.87 31.68
N ASP A 31 4.23 22.30 32.38
CA ASP A 31 5.28 21.46 31.78
C ASP A 31 4.80 20.03 31.51
N VAL A 32 3.84 19.52 32.28
CA VAL A 32 3.30 18.16 32.12
C VAL A 32 2.06 18.19 31.24
N GLU A 33 2.13 17.48 30.11
CA GLU A 33 1.01 17.33 29.19
C GLU A 33 -0.09 16.44 29.79
N VAL A 34 -1.33 16.92 29.72
CA VAL A 34 -2.53 16.13 29.99
C VAL A 34 -2.86 15.28 28.76
N ARG A 35 -3.11 13.98 28.96
CA ARG A 35 -3.51 13.04 27.90
C ARG A 35 -4.83 12.37 28.27
N ASP A 36 -5.87 12.64 27.51
CA ASP A 36 -7.19 12.02 27.69
C ASP A 36 -8.02 12.10 26.38
N ARG A 37 -9.29 11.74 26.40
CA ARG A 37 -10.25 11.95 25.31
C ARG A 37 -10.63 13.42 25.17
N GLU A 38 -10.86 13.87 23.95
CA GLU A 38 -11.20 15.27 23.67
C GLU A 38 -12.41 15.78 24.44
N ALA A 39 -13.42 14.93 24.64
CA ALA A 39 -14.64 15.26 25.39
C ALA A 39 -14.37 15.64 26.86
N ASN A 40 -13.32 15.08 27.47
CA ASN A 40 -12.96 15.30 28.87
C ASN A 40 -12.09 16.57 29.06
N ARG A 41 -11.75 17.28 27.98
CA ARG A 41 -10.91 18.50 28.05
C ARG A 41 -11.43 19.54 29.04
N GLY A 42 -12.76 19.62 29.20
CA GLY A 42 -13.41 20.52 30.16
C GLY A 42 -13.17 20.18 31.63
N ASP A 43 -12.70 18.97 31.93
CA ASP A 43 -12.41 18.51 33.30
C ASP A 43 -11.05 19.03 33.81
N TYR A 44 -10.26 19.66 32.94
CA TYR A 44 -8.92 20.17 33.23
C TYR A 44 -8.87 21.69 33.11
N VAL A 45 -8.22 22.34 34.09
CA VAL A 45 -8.03 23.79 34.09
C VAL A 45 -7.05 24.19 32.99
N ALA A 46 -7.46 25.10 32.11
CA ALA A 46 -6.65 25.62 31.00
C ALA A 46 -5.61 26.65 31.47
N LYS A 47 -4.66 26.25 32.32
CA LYS A 47 -3.57 27.11 32.76
C LYS A 47 -2.75 27.62 31.58
N ALA A 48 -2.23 28.84 31.68
CA ALA A 48 -1.45 29.46 30.61
C ALA A 48 -0.22 28.59 30.28
N GLY A 49 -0.10 28.16 29.03
CA GLY A 49 0.99 27.31 28.55
C GLY A 49 0.80 25.81 28.76
N ALA A 50 -0.23 25.37 29.50
CA ALA A 50 -0.53 23.95 29.68
C ALA A 50 -0.89 23.29 28.35
N LYS A 51 -0.58 22.00 28.22
CA LYS A 51 -0.82 21.21 27.02
C LYS A 51 -1.83 20.10 27.29
N PHE A 52 -2.81 19.97 26.41
CA PHE A 52 -3.75 18.85 26.41
C PHE A 52 -3.68 18.14 25.05
N PHE A 53 -3.47 16.83 25.08
CA PHE A 53 -3.47 15.97 23.90
C PHE A 53 -4.66 15.03 23.93
N ALA A 54 -5.58 15.21 22.98
CA ALA A 54 -6.72 14.33 22.75
C ALA A 54 -6.25 13.03 22.10
N THR A 55 -6.23 11.95 22.88
CA THR A 55 -5.72 10.64 22.46
C THR A 55 -6.59 9.95 21.41
N ASP A 56 -7.86 10.33 21.30
CA ASP A 56 -8.85 9.79 20.37
C ASP A 56 -8.87 10.54 19.02
N THR A 57 -8.73 11.86 19.02
CA THR A 57 -8.79 12.67 17.78
C THR A 57 -7.42 13.18 17.31
N GLY A 58 -6.36 12.95 18.09
CA GLY A 58 -5.01 13.44 17.83
C GLY A 58 -4.86 14.97 17.93
N ALA A 59 -5.90 15.68 18.38
CA ALA A 59 -5.90 17.13 18.50
C ALA A 59 -5.09 17.57 19.73
N ALA A 60 -4.27 18.61 19.57
CA ALA A 60 -3.54 19.23 20.65
C ALA A 60 -4.09 20.63 20.95
N TYR A 61 -4.06 20.99 22.22
CA TYR A 61 -4.58 22.24 22.75
C TYR A 61 -3.57 22.92 23.67
N ILE A 62 -3.55 24.25 23.63
CA ILE A 62 -2.76 25.10 24.54
C ILE A 62 -3.71 25.92 25.40
N GLY A 63 -3.51 25.89 26.72
CA GLY A 63 -4.23 26.75 27.65
C GLY A 63 -3.72 28.20 27.59
N ASP A 64 -4.62 29.17 27.59
CA ASP A 64 -4.28 30.61 27.67
C ASP A 64 -4.48 31.21 29.08
N GLY A 65 -4.85 30.40 30.06
CA GLY A 65 -5.25 30.81 31.41
C GLY A 65 -6.77 30.83 31.62
N SER A 66 -7.56 30.71 30.56
CA SER A 66 -9.02 30.68 30.62
C SER A 66 -9.64 29.61 29.73
N ASN A 67 -9.08 29.40 28.53
CA ASN A 67 -9.61 28.50 27.52
C ASN A 67 -8.53 27.59 26.95
N TRP A 68 -8.97 26.43 26.51
CA TRP A 68 -8.16 25.52 25.70
C TRP A 68 -8.28 25.91 24.21
N ASN A 69 -7.19 26.39 23.63
CA ASN A 69 -7.12 26.79 22.22
C ASN A 69 -6.55 25.65 21.37
N ARG A 70 -7.29 25.23 20.35
CA ARG A 70 -6.87 24.14 19.45
C ARG A 70 -5.69 24.58 18.60
N LEU A 71 -4.69 23.73 18.46
CA LEU A 71 -3.62 23.92 17.49
C LEU A 71 -4.11 23.45 16.10
N ALA A 72 -4.24 24.38 15.17
CA ALA A 72 -4.77 24.11 13.81
C ALA A 72 -4.00 23.00 13.07
N THR A 73 -2.72 22.83 13.38
CA THR A 73 -1.79 21.86 12.78
C THR A 73 -1.86 20.46 13.40
N THR A 74 -2.88 20.15 14.19
CA THR A 74 -3.02 18.87 14.90
C THR A 74 -4.41 18.25 14.68
N GLY A 75 -4.57 16.98 15.07
CA GLY A 75 -5.77 16.17 14.84
C GLY A 75 -5.70 15.32 13.56
N GLU A 76 -6.70 14.47 13.36
CA GLU A 76 -6.81 13.59 12.17
C GLU A 76 -6.90 14.37 10.85
N ASN A 77 -7.51 15.55 10.87
CA ASN A 77 -7.72 16.41 9.70
C ASN A 77 -7.24 17.84 9.99
N PRO A 78 -5.91 18.08 10.08
CA PRO A 78 -5.40 19.42 10.33
C PRO A 78 -5.62 20.32 9.12
N THR A 79 -5.89 21.61 9.37
CA THR A 79 -6.05 22.61 8.32
C THR A 79 -4.88 23.58 8.35
N PHE A 80 -4.31 23.89 7.18
CA PHE A 80 -3.21 24.83 7.03
C PHE A 80 -3.63 25.99 6.13
N ASN A 81 -3.43 27.24 6.59
CA ASN A 81 -3.68 28.42 5.75
C ASN A 81 -2.62 28.57 4.64
N SER A 82 -1.41 28.10 4.89
CA SER A 82 -0.32 28.02 3.92
C SER A 82 0.66 26.92 4.33
N LEU A 83 1.25 26.27 3.32
CA LEU A 83 2.32 25.30 3.48
C LEU A 83 3.51 25.81 2.68
N ARG A 84 4.68 25.95 3.34
CA ARG A 84 5.93 26.30 2.68
C ARG A 84 6.87 25.11 2.75
N VAL A 85 7.22 24.57 1.59
CA VAL A 85 8.23 23.52 1.46
C VAL A 85 9.58 24.18 1.18
N GLU A 86 10.50 24.13 2.13
CA GLU A 86 11.83 24.76 1.97
C GLU A 86 12.78 23.89 1.13
N ASN A 87 12.63 22.57 1.19
CA ASN A 87 13.34 21.61 0.37
C ASN A 87 12.39 20.47 0.00
N ALA A 88 12.04 20.36 -1.28
CA ALA A 88 11.40 19.16 -1.80
C ALA A 88 12.50 18.17 -2.22
N PRO A 89 12.46 16.90 -1.81
CA PRO A 89 13.37 15.89 -2.35
C PRO A 89 13.20 15.83 -3.87
N SER A 90 14.30 16.00 -4.60
CA SER A 90 14.32 16.13 -6.06
C SER A 90 14.00 14.82 -6.82
N SER A 91 13.52 13.77 -6.15
CA SER A 91 13.27 12.47 -6.76
C SER A 91 11.80 12.13 -7.02
N ASN A 92 10.86 13.02 -6.76
CA ASN A 92 9.49 12.80 -7.24
C ASN A 92 9.41 13.23 -8.70
N LYS A 93 9.45 12.25 -9.61
CA LYS A 93 8.96 12.35 -11.00
C LYS A 93 7.43 12.51 -11.02
N ASP A 94 6.90 13.43 -10.22
CA ASP A 94 5.47 13.71 -10.16
C ASP A 94 5.22 15.23 -10.13
N VAL A 95 5.98 15.93 -10.96
CA VAL A 95 5.65 17.28 -11.41
C VAL A 95 5.41 17.14 -12.90
N VAL A 96 4.13 17.06 -13.27
CA VAL A 96 3.67 17.25 -14.64
C VAL A 96 4.34 18.53 -15.15
N ARG A 97 5.20 18.40 -16.17
CA ARG A 97 5.88 19.56 -16.72
C ARG A 97 4.83 20.44 -17.37
N GLN A 98 4.80 21.71 -16.97
CA GLN A 98 3.89 22.73 -17.47
C GLN A 98 3.90 22.86 -19.02
N SER A 99 4.93 22.34 -19.69
CA SER A 99 5.01 22.22 -21.15
C SER A 99 3.99 21.25 -21.75
N GLU A 100 3.54 20.23 -21.02
CA GLU A 100 2.53 19.26 -21.51
C GLU A 100 1.08 19.78 -21.38
N LEU A 101 0.88 20.85 -20.60
CA LEU A 101 -0.41 21.54 -20.49
C LEU A 101 -0.64 22.52 -21.64
N SER A 102 0.42 23.03 -22.29
CA SER A 102 0.30 23.98 -23.39
C SER A 102 -0.44 23.40 -24.59
N ASP A 103 -0.22 22.12 -24.90
CA ASP A 103 -0.75 21.51 -26.13
C ASP A 103 -2.15 20.90 -25.95
N LYS A 104 -2.67 20.85 -24.71
CA LYS A 104 -4.03 20.37 -24.38
C LYS A 104 -4.96 21.46 -23.82
N ALA A 105 -4.45 22.67 -23.55
CA ALA A 105 -5.26 23.78 -23.03
C ALA A 105 -6.09 24.52 -24.10
N ASP A 106 -5.97 24.15 -25.39
CA ASP A 106 -6.64 24.86 -26.50
C ASP A 106 -8.13 24.53 -26.67
N SER A 107 -8.75 23.83 -25.70
CA SER A 107 -10.19 23.55 -25.69
C SER A 107 -10.87 23.90 -24.37
N VAL A 108 -10.35 24.88 -23.63
CA VAL A 108 -11.11 25.56 -22.58
C VAL A 108 -11.58 26.88 -23.16
N HIS A 109 -12.89 27.00 -23.40
CA HIS A 109 -13.52 28.27 -23.74
C HIS A 109 -13.18 29.29 -22.65
N SER A 110 -12.21 30.15 -22.95
CA SER A 110 -11.86 31.34 -22.20
C SER A 110 -13.12 32.18 -21.99
N HIS A 111 -13.68 32.11 -20.78
CA HIS A 111 -14.52 33.18 -20.27
C HIS A 111 -13.56 34.24 -19.77
N SER A 112 -13.48 35.31 -20.55
CA SER A 112 -12.75 36.52 -20.25
C SER A 112 -13.08 37.02 -18.84
N GLY A 113 -12.06 37.12 -17.99
CA GLY A 113 -11.84 38.33 -17.20
C GLY A 113 -12.32 38.41 -15.76
N ASP A 114 -12.94 37.39 -15.18
CA ASP A 114 -13.35 37.45 -13.76
C ASP A 114 -12.69 36.36 -12.92
N ASP A 115 -12.01 36.79 -11.84
CA ASP A 115 -11.42 35.93 -10.81
C ASP A 115 -12.46 34.96 -10.26
N ILE A 116 -12.22 33.65 -10.43
CA ILE A 116 -13.06 32.61 -9.82
C ILE A 116 -12.83 32.65 -8.30
N SER A 117 -13.72 33.32 -7.58
CA SER A 117 -13.76 33.26 -6.12
C SER A 117 -14.27 31.88 -5.66
N PRO A 118 -13.70 31.27 -4.61
CA PRO A 118 -14.07 29.93 -4.14
C PRO A 118 -15.52 29.83 -3.63
N ASN A 119 -16.18 30.98 -3.43
CA ASN A 119 -17.52 31.08 -2.86
C ASN A 119 -18.64 30.93 -3.91
N THR A 120 -18.30 30.75 -5.20
CA THR A 120 -19.26 30.68 -6.32
C THR A 120 -19.16 29.41 -7.15
N VAL A 121 -18.43 28.39 -6.70
CA VAL A 121 -18.39 27.10 -7.39
C VAL A 121 -19.66 26.31 -7.07
N SER A 122 -20.70 26.51 -7.86
CA SER A 122 -21.89 25.65 -7.90
C SER A 122 -21.76 24.71 -9.09
N ALA A 123 -21.26 23.50 -8.86
CA ALA A 123 -21.27 22.46 -9.86
C ALA A 123 -22.57 21.64 -9.74
N ASN A 124 -23.35 21.55 -10.82
CA ASN A 124 -24.51 20.65 -10.86
C ASN A 124 -24.11 19.16 -10.77
N ARG A 125 -22.84 18.85 -11.06
CA ARG A 125 -22.24 17.53 -10.94
C ARG A 125 -20.74 17.72 -10.74
N VAL A 126 -20.21 17.27 -9.60
CA VAL A 126 -18.78 17.07 -9.42
C VAL A 126 -18.51 15.64 -9.85
N GLU A 127 -17.97 15.46 -11.06
CA GLU A 127 -17.38 14.18 -11.47
C GLU A 127 -15.97 14.18 -10.92
N ALA A 128 -15.78 13.53 -9.77
CA ALA A 128 -14.44 13.07 -9.42
C ALA A 128 -14.07 12.05 -10.49
N ASP A 129 -12.89 12.20 -11.12
CA ASP A 129 -12.30 11.10 -11.86
C ASP A 129 -12.32 9.90 -10.92
N THR A 130 -12.98 8.84 -11.37
CA THR A 130 -12.94 7.59 -10.62
C THR A 130 -11.46 7.30 -10.44
N VAL A 131 -11.00 7.19 -9.20
CA VAL A 131 -9.70 6.56 -8.93
C VAL A 131 -9.91 5.12 -9.32
N VAL A 132 -9.80 4.84 -10.62
CA VAL A 132 -9.60 3.50 -11.11
C VAL A 132 -8.22 3.19 -10.56
N ALA A 133 -8.15 2.44 -9.46
CA ALA A 133 -6.95 1.69 -9.18
C ALA A 133 -6.68 0.94 -10.49
N SER A 134 -5.70 1.42 -11.25
CA SER A 134 -5.24 0.71 -12.42
C SER A 134 -4.51 -0.50 -11.89
N ASP A 135 -5.26 -1.51 -11.44
CA ASP A 135 -4.79 -2.87 -11.23
C ASP A 135 -4.42 -3.42 -12.62
N ALA A 136 -3.38 -2.82 -13.21
CA ALA A 136 -2.91 -3.07 -14.55
C ALA A 136 -2.25 -4.45 -14.55
N GLY A 137 -3.09 -5.47 -14.64
CA GLY A 137 -2.66 -6.84 -14.55
C GLY A 137 -3.69 -7.81 -15.08
N THR A 138 -3.18 -9.02 -15.28
CA THR A 138 -3.95 -10.16 -15.74
C THR A 138 -3.78 -11.29 -14.75
N THR A 139 -4.90 -11.82 -14.28
CA THR A 139 -4.95 -12.97 -13.37
C THR A 139 -5.88 -14.00 -13.96
N VAL A 140 -5.34 -15.20 -14.20
CA VAL A 140 -6.07 -16.36 -14.71
C VAL A 140 -5.93 -17.52 -13.75
N TRP A 141 -6.93 -18.40 -13.72
CA TRP A 141 -6.97 -19.48 -12.76
C TRP A 141 -7.77 -20.70 -13.21
N GLY A 142 -7.47 -21.81 -12.53
CA GLY A 142 -8.12 -23.09 -12.68
C GLY A 142 -7.64 -23.83 -13.94
N ALA A 143 -7.25 -25.09 -13.75
CA ALA A 143 -7.00 -26.06 -14.82
C ALA A 143 -7.47 -27.44 -14.34
N TYR A 144 -8.67 -27.47 -13.76
CA TYR A 144 -9.13 -28.60 -12.97
C TYR A 144 -9.24 -29.85 -13.85
N GLY A 145 -8.56 -30.92 -13.43
CA GLY A 145 -8.55 -32.20 -14.11
C GLY A 145 -7.57 -32.28 -15.29
N GLN A 146 -6.80 -31.23 -15.60
CA GLN A 146 -5.77 -31.30 -16.62
C GLN A 146 -4.75 -32.40 -16.27
N SER A 147 -4.50 -33.33 -17.19
CA SER A 147 -3.53 -34.41 -17.03
C SER A 147 -2.12 -33.93 -17.35
N ILE A 148 -1.17 -34.25 -16.46
CA ILE A 148 0.26 -33.98 -16.64
C ILE A 148 1.00 -35.32 -16.80
N PRO A 149 1.45 -35.65 -18.03
CA PRO A 149 2.25 -36.84 -18.28
C PRO A 149 3.61 -36.80 -17.59
N SER A 150 4.17 -37.98 -17.36
CA SER A 150 5.51 -38.12 -16.75
C SER A 150 6.60 -37.63 -17.71
N GLY A 151 7.58 -36.91 -17.18
CA GLY A 151 8.76 -36.42 -17.89
C GLY A 151 8.45 -35.49 -19.07
N THR A 152 7.29 -34.84 -19.05
CA THR A 152 6.86 -33.91 -20.10
C THR A 152 6.53 -32.55 -19.51
N GLN A 153 7.22 -31.52 -19.99
CA GLN A 153 6.87 -30.14 -19.70
C GLN A 153 5.49 -29.82 -20.30
N THR A 154 4.53 -29.48 -19.45
CA THR A 154 3.14 -29.27 -19.85
C THR A 154 2.71 -27.86 -19.47
N THR A 155 2.26 -27.08 -20.45
CA THR A 155 1.65 -25.76 -20.22
C THR A 155 0.31 -25.91 -19.49
N ILE A 156 0.09 -25.11 -18.46
CA ILE A 156 -1.19 -25.10 -17.73
C ILE A 156 -2.24 -24.38 -18.56
N GLU A 157 -3.33 -25.09 -18.83
CA GLU A 157 -4.43 -24.62 -19.66
C GLU A 157 -5.48 -23.92 -18.79
N PHE A 158 -5.21 -22.66 -18.43
CA PHE A 158 -6.13 -21.93 -17.56
C PHE A 158 -7.51 -21.73 -18.19
N GLN A 159 -8.55 -21.98 -17.39
CA GLN A 159 -9.93 -22.04 -17.84
C GLN A 159 -10.72 -20.76 -17.52
N ASN A 160 -10.26 -19.97 -16.55
CA ASN A 160 -10.98 -18.80 -16.07
C ASN A 160 -10.07 -17.58 -16.04
N VAL A 161 -10.65 -16.42 -16.34
CA VAL A 161 -10.04 -15.11 -16.19
C VAL A 161 -10.68 -14.43 -14.98
N GLU A 162 -9.89 -14.09 -13.97
CA GLU A 162 -10.37 -13.27 -12.84
C GLU A 162 -10.36 -11.80 -13.23
N THR A 163 -9.23 -11.35 -13.76
CA THR A 163 -8.98 -9.97 -14.18
C THR A 163 -8.16 -10.00 -15.45
N ASP A 164 -8.56 -9.20 -16.43
CA ASP A 164 -7.76 -8.90 -17.62
C ASP A 164 -8.11 -7.49 -18.10
N GLN A 165 -7.54 -6.48 -17.45
CA GLN A 165 -7.92 -5.09 -17.70
C GLN A 165 -7.43 -4.57 -19.07
N ARG A 166 -6.49 -5.28 -19.71
CA ARG A 166 -5.80 -4.84 -20.92
C ARG A 166 -5.96 -5.80 -22.09
N SER A 167 -6.84 -6.80 -21.97
CA SER A 167 -7.03 -7.86 -22.97
C SER A 167 -5.72 -8.56 -23.33
N GLN A 168 -4.90 -8.85 -22.32
CA GLN A 168 -3.57 -9.44 -22.43
C GLN A 168 -3.60 -10.97 -22.35
N TRP A 169 -4.73 -11.57 -21.96
CA TRP A 169 -4.87 -13.03 -21.93
C TRP A 169 -5.16 -13.59 -23.33
N ASP A 170 -4.32 -14.54 -23.75
CA ASP A 170 -4.58 -15.37 -24.92
C ASP A 170 -4.95 -16.80 -24.50
N SER A 171 -6.25 -17.11 -24.56
CA SER A 171 -6.77 -18.44 -24.23
C SER A 171 -6.37 -19.54 -25.21
N SER A 172 -5.86 -19.20 -26.40
CA SER A 172 -5.45 -20.18 -27.41
C SER A 172 -4.06 -20.73 -27.10
N ASN A 173 -3.19 -19.88 -26.55
CA ASN A 173 -1.80 -20.21 -26.20
C ASN A 173 -1.58 -20.33 -24.69
N TYR A 174 -2.57 -19.97 -23.89
CA TYR A 174 -2.54 -19.93 -22.43
C TYR A 174 -1.44 -19.02 -21.88
N THR A 175 -1.29 -17.86 -22.52
CA THR A 175 -0.25 -16.87 -22.23
C THR A 175 -0.86 -15.52 -21.83
N VAL A 176 -0.13 -14.78 -20.99
CA VAL A 176 -0.38 -13.36 -20.74
C VAL A 176 0.67 -12.54 -21.51
N GLU A 177 0.27 -11.83 -22.55
CA GLU A 177 1.15 -10.95 -23.32
C GLU A 177 1.09 -9.51 -22.81
N VAL A 178 2.21 -9.01 -22.31
CA VAL A 178 2.31 -7.67 -21.74
C VAL A 178 2.36 -6.62 -22.86
N THR A 179 1.46 -5.64 -22.81
CA THR A 179 1.34 -4.57 -23.82
C THR A 179 2.12 -3.29 -23.49
N GLU A 180 2.64 -3.17 -22.26
CA GLU A 180 3.36 -1.98 -21.82
C GLU A 180 4.66 -2.35 -21.08
N PRO A 181 5.80 -1.73 -21.43
CA PRO A 181 7.03 -1.97 -20.71
C PRO A 181 6.96 -1.42 -19.28
N GLY A 182 7.54 -2.11 -18.31
CA GLY A 182 7.48 -1.70 -16.91
C GLY A 182 8.08 -2.71 -15.94
N ASN A 183 7.90 -2.45 -14.64
CA ASN A 183 8.18 -3.43 -13.60
C ASN A 183 6.90 -4.19 -13.28
N TYR A 184 7.02 -5.51 -13.13
CA TYR A 184 5.90 -6.38 -12.86
C TYR A 184 6.19 -7.30 -11.67
N LEU A 185 5.16 -7.56 -10.87
CA LEU A 185 5.03 -8.72 -10.01
C LEU A 185 4.44 -9.86 -10.84
N VAL A 186 5.19 -10.94 -10.95
CA VAL A 186 4.71 -12.19 -11.55
C VAL A 186 4.62 -13.25 -10.47
N SER A 187 3.47 -13.89 -10.33
CA SER A 187 3.26 -14.96 -9.35
C SER A 187 2.35 -16.04 -9.91
N GLY A 188 2.53 -17.26 -9.43
CA GLY A 188 1.68 -18.36 -9.82
C GLY A 188 1.78 -19.51 -8.85
N GLY A 189 0.81 -20.40 -8.96
CA GLY A 189 0.79 -21.63 -8.20
C GLY A 189 0.07 -22.74 -8.94
N VAL A 190 0.37 -23.97 -8.53
CA VAL A 190 -0.30 -25.20 -8.97
C VAL A 190 -0.67 -26.02 -7.75
N PHE A 191 -1.81 -26.68 -7.82
CA PHE A 191 -2.25 -27.66 -6.85
C PHE A 191 -2.48 -29.00 -7.53
N TRP A 192 -1.95 -30.08 -6.98
CA TRP A 192 -2.19 -31.43 -7.45
C TRP A 192 -3.51 -31.96 -6.88
N ARG A 193 -4.41 -32.41 -7.76
CA ARG A 193 -5.63 -33.13 -7.35
C ARG A 193 -5.30 -34.52 -6.85
N ASP A 194 -4.43 -35.20 -7.59
CA ASP A 194 -3.94 -36.52 -7.22
C ASP A 194 -2.77 -36.34 -6.24
N GLU A 195 -2.66 -37.20 -5.23
CA GLU A 195 -1.57 -37.11 -4.26
C GLU A 195 -0.28 -37.67 -4.86
N PRO A 196 0.80 -36.87 -4.96
CA PRO A 196 2.06 -37.36 -5.48
C PRO A 196 2.65 -38.48 -4.60
N SER A 197 3.16 -39.52 -5.24
CA SER A 197 3.80 -40.66 -4.60
C SER A 197 5.09 -40.24 -3.88
N SER A 198 5.40 -40.86 -2.73
CA SER A 198 6.63 -40.53 -1.99
C SER A 198 7.90 -40.69 -2.85
N GLY A 199 8.77 -39.68 -2.84
CA GLY A 199 10.04 -39.68 -3.55
C GLY A 199 9.95 -39.33 -5.05
N THR A 200 8.77 -38.97 -5.55
CA THR A 200 8.63 -38.41 -6.91
C THR A 200 8.92 -36.92 -6.92
N ASN A 201 9.51 -36.47 -8.01
CA ASN A 201 9.88 -35.08 -8.19
C ASN A 201 8.86 -34.37 -9.08
N HIS A 202 8.56 -33.12 -8.73
CA HIS A 202 7.73 -32.24 -9.55
C HIS A 202 8.26 -30.82 -9.56
N TRP A 203 8.23 -30.22 -10.75
CA TRP A 203 8.69 -28.87 -11.05
C TRP A 203 7.55 -28.00 -11.53
N PHE A 204 7.56 -26.77 -11.07
CA PHE A 204 6.69 -25.69 -11.49
C PHE A 204 7.59 -24.55 -11.97
N THR A 205 7.31 -24.01 -13.15
CA THR A 205 8.07 -22.89 -13.72
C THR A 205 7.12 -21.86 -14.31
N ILE A 206 7.32 -20.59 -13.95
CA ILE A 206 6.76 -19.46 -14.69
C ILE A 206 7.77 -19.07 -15.76
N LYS A 207 7.36 -19.10 -17.02
CA LYS A 207 8.21 -18.83 -18.18
C LYS A 207 7.94 -17.44 -18.74
N ARG A 208 8.97 -16.86 -19.36
CA ARG A 208 8.89 -15.68 -20.21
C ARG A 208 9.42 -16.00 -21.60
N ASN A 209 8.65 -15.71 -22.65
CA ASN A 209 9.01 -15.89 -24.07
C ASN A 209 9.68 -17.24 -24.38
N ASP A 210 9.16 -18.32 -23.80
CA ASP A 210 9.64 -19.72 -23.92
C ASP A 210 11.04 -20.04 -23.36
N ASN A 211 11.88 -19.04 -23.08
CA ASN A 211 13.31 -19.26 -22.83
C ASN A 211 13.74 -19.07 -21.37
N ILE A 212 13.05 -18.22 -20.60
CA ILE A 212 13.52 -17.80 -19.28
C ILE A 212 12.51 -18.22 -18.21
N GLY A 213 12.89 -19.17 -17.35
CA GLY A 213 12.19 -19.39 -16.09
C GLY A 213 12.42 -18.19 -15.18
N VAL A 214 11.38 -17.39 -14.91
CA VAL A 214 11.48 -16.17 -14.10
C VAL A 214 11.19 -16.42 -12.61
N ALA A 215 10.44 -17.49 -12.33
CA ALA A 215 10.21 -18.02 -10.99
C ALA A 215 9.96 -19.52 -11.10
N GLN A 216 10.41 -20.30 -10.11
CA GLN A 216 10.26 -21.75 -10.10
C GLN A 216 10.08 -22.28 -8.69
N ALA A 217 9.40 -23.42 -8.57
CA ALA A 217 9.24 -24.16 -7.34
C ALA A 217 9.44 -25.65 -7.61
N PHE A 218 9.90 -26.34 -6.58
CA PHE A 218 10.21 -27.76 -6.61
C PHE A 218 9.73 -28.40 -5.32
N ALA A 219 9.13 -29.58 -5.41
CA ALA A 219 8.88 -30.41 -4.24
C ALA A 219 9.03 -31.90 -4.57
N GLN A 220 9.08 -32.69 -3.49
CA GLN A 220 9.22 -34.14 -3.54
C GLN A 220 8.13 -34.81 -2.70
N GLY A 221 7.49 -35.82 -3.28
CA GLY A 221 6.53 -36.65 -2.56
C GLY A 221 5.22 -35.97 -2.14
N PRO A 222 4.46 -36.59 -1.20
CA PRO A 222 3.09 -36.18 -0.88
C PRO A 222 3.00 -34.82 -0.18
N ASN A 223 4.10 -34.29 0.34
CA ASN A 223 4.14 -32.98 1.00
C ASN A 223 4.11 -31.81 -0.01
N GLY A 224 4.15 -32.10 -1.32
CA GLY A 224 4.20 -31.12 -2.42
C GLY A 224 2.87 -30.88 -3.13
N LEU A 225 1.72 -31.09 -2.47
CA LEU A 225 0.39 -30.89 -3.08
C LEU A 225 0.18 -29.48 -3.66
N GLN A 226 0.93 -28.49 -3.17
CA GLN A 226 0.89 -27.14 -3.72
C GLN A 226 2.31 -26.61 -3.96
N LEU A 227 2.51 -26.07 -5.15
CA LEU A 227 3.72 -25.36 -5.55
C LEU A 227 3.35 -23.91 -5.84
N GLN A 228 4.18 -22.97 -5.39
CA GLN A 228 4.03 -21.56 -5.69
C GLN A 228 5.39 -20.91 -5.88
N ALA A 229 5.48 -19.97 -6.81
CA ALA A 229 6.66 -19.10 -6.92
C ALA A 229 6.23 -17.70 -7.34
N SER A 230 7.06 -16.73 -6.99
CA SER A 230 6.84 -15.33 -7.39
C SER A 230 8.16 -14.63 -7.72
N ARG A 231 8.04 -13.60 -8.55
CA ARG A 231 9.10 -12.66 -8.90
C ARG A 231 8.54 -11.25 -8.72
N PRO A 232 8.82 -10.58 -7.58
CA PRO A 232 8.13 -9.35 -7.21
C PRO A 232 8.56 -8.12 -8.01
N VAL A 233 9.79 -8.06 -8.53
CA VAL A 233 10.23 -6.95 -9.38
C VAL A 233 10.96 -7.52 -10.58
N LEU A 234 10.25 -7.59 -11.70
CA LEU A 234 10.77 -8.05 -12.98
C LEU A 234 10.63 -6.92 -14.00
N GLY A 235 11.72 -6.53 -14.64
CA GLY A 235 11.68 -5.64 -15.80
C GLY A 235 11.15 -6.38 -17.03
N VAL A 236 10.04 -5.92 -17.57
CA VAL A 236 9.30 -6.52 -18.70
C VAL A 236 9.15 -5.46 -19.79
N GLY A 237 9.34 -5.86 -21.04
CA GLY A 237 9.07 -5.08 -22.24
C GLY A 237 7.69 -5.40 -22.81
N SER A 238 7.20 -4.51 -23.68
CA SER A 238 6.00 -4.81 -24.48
C SER A 238 6.26 -6.01 -25.40
N GLY A 239 5.26 -6.88 -25.54
CA GLY A 239 5.30 -8.12 -26.30
C GLY A 239 5.91 -9.31 -25.54
N ASP A 240 6.38 -9.12 -24.30
CA ASP A 240 6.77 -10.26 -23.48
C ASP A 240 5.54 -11.05 -23.04
N SER A 241 5.60 -12.37 -23.16
CA SER A 241 4.54 -13.28 -22.75
C SER A 241 4.93 -14.13 -21.56
N PHE A 242 3.96 -14.45 -20.71
CA PHE A 242 4.11 -15.33 -19.56
C PHE A 242 3.14 -16.49 -19.61
N HIS A 243 3.63 -17.68 -19.32
CA HIS A 243 2.82 -18.87 -19.08
C HIS A 243 3.42 -19.70 -17.96
N LEU A 244 2.64 -20.67 -17.52
CA LEU A 244 3.00 -21.57 -16.43
C LEU A 244 3.18 -22.96 -17.03
N GLU A 245 4.32 -23.59 -16.70
CA GLU A 245 4.58 -24.97 -17.04
C GLU A 245 4.81 -25.83 -15.80
N VAL A 246 4.36 -27.07 -15.88
CA VAL A 246 4.55 -28.08 -14.85
C VAL A 246 5.17 -29.33 -15.46
N GLU A 247 6.02 -30.00 -14.69
CA GLU A 247 6.61 -31.27 -15.05
C GLU A 247 6.62 -32.18 -13.81
N GLN A 248 6.39 -33.47 -14.00
CA GLN A 248 6.36 -34.47 -12.93
C GLN A 248 7.02 -35.76 -13.41
N TYR A 249 7.59 -36.55 -12.49
CA TYR A 249 8.37 -37.75 -12.81
C TYR A 249 7.87 -39.01 -12.08
N GLU A 250 6.56 -39.10 -11.86
CA GLU A 250 5.88 -40.32 -11.41
C GLU A 250 5.66 -41.29 -12.57
N ASP A 251 5.48 -42.58 -12.28
CA ASP A 251 5.15 -43.56 -13.32
C ASP A 251 3.75 -43.35 -13.93
N SER A 252 2.87 -42.61 -13.24
CA SER A 252 1.50 -42.33 -13.67
C SER A 252 1.26 -40.84 -13.92
N GLN A 253 0.26 -40.51 -14.75
CA GLN A 253 -0.14 -39.12 -14.92
C GLN A 253 -0.74 -38.57 -13.62
N LEU A 254 -0.38 -37.33 -13.28
CA LEU A 254 -1.02 -36.58 -12.19
C LEU A 254 -2.01 -35.59 -12.78
N ARG A 255 -3.11 -35.33 -12.08
CA ARG A 255 -4.08 -34.31 -12.48
C ARG A 255 -3.94 -33.06 -11.65
N ILE A 256 -4.09 -31.92 -12.31
CA ILE A 256 -4.19 -30.61 -11.69
C ILE A 256 -5.54 -30.50 -10.98
N GLY A 257 -5.52 -29.93 -9.79
CA GLY A 257 -6.70 -29.56 -9.04
C GLY A 257 -6.80 -28.06 -8.88
N GLY A 258 -7.52 -27.65 -7.84
CA GLY A 258 -7.43 -26.29 -7.34
C GLY A 258 -8.54 -25.34 -7.75
N SER A 259 -8.40 -24.13 -7.23
CA SER A 259 -9.31 -23.00 -7.36
C SER A 259 -8.49 -21.73 -7.60
N ARG A 260 -9.15 -20.57 -7.64
CA ARG A 260 -8.50 -19.26 -7.78
C ARG A 260 -7.33 -18.98 -6.81
N VAL A 261 -7.29 -19.63 -5.64
CA VAL A 261 -6.21 -19.43 -4.64
C VAL A 261 -5.07 -20.44 -4.74
N SER A 262 -5.19 -21.47 -5.57
CA SER A 262 -4.25 -22.60 -5.55
C SER A 262 -3.71 -22.98 -6.92
N THR A 263 -4.42 -22.67 -8.00
CA THR A 263 -3.92 -22.87 -9.37
C THR A 263 -4.21 -21.63 -10.19
N TYR A 264 -3.20 -20.79 -10.34
CA TYR A 264 -3.33 -19.45 -10.90
C TYR A 264 -2.02 -18.95 -11.49
N LEU A 265 -2.13 -17.96 -12.37
CA LEU A 265 -1.05 -17.11 -12.85
C LEU A 265 -1.52 -15.66 -12.75
N SER A 266 -0.68 -14.80 -12.16
CA SER A 266 -0.94 -13.38 -12.00
C SER A 266 0.28 -12.57 -12.44
N VAL A 267 0.05 -11.65 -13.39
CA VAL A 267 1.04 -10.73 -13.95
C VAL A 267 0.51 -9.32 -13.72
N VAL A 268 1.13 -8.57 -12.81
CA VAL A 268 0.62 -7.27 -12.35
C VAL A 268 1.72 -6.23 -12.45
N GLN A 269 1.44 -5.10 -13.09
CA GLN A 269 2.36 -3.97 -13.17
C GLN A 269 2.46 -3.26 -11.81
N LEU A 270 3.67 -2.86 -11.44
CA LEU A 270 3.99 -2.12 -10.21
C LEU A 270 4.14 -0.61 -10.44
#